data_AF-A0A1F4R0W0-F1
#
_entry.id   AF-A0A1F4R0W0-F1
#
_cell.length_a   1.000
_cell.length_b   1.000
_cell.length_c   1.000
_cell.angle_alpha   90.00
_cell.angle_beta   90.00
_cell.angle_gamma   90.00
#
_symmetry.space_group_name_H-M   'P 1'
#
loop_
_entity.id
_entity.type
_entity.pdbx_description
1 polymer ?
#
loop_
_entity_poly.entity_id
_entity_poly.type
_entity_poly.pdbx_seq_one_letter_code
_entity_poly.pdbx_strand_id
1 'polypeptide(L)' 'MRAEAPTPIKVDLNQAGVEELGRLPGITPSLAERIARNRPYRKLDDLVTRKVLGKKQFARIRELVLVNRGSQ' A
#
# COMPACT_ATOMS: atom_id res chain seq x y z
N MET A 1 -21.62 -10.35 13.43
CA MET A 1 -20.52 -9.56 14.02
C MET A 1 -19.21 -10.20 13.59
N ARG A 2 -18.41 -9.56 12.73
CA ARG A 2 -17.09 -10.08 12.34
C ARG A 2 -16.04 -9.42 13.23
N ALA A 3 -15.27 -10.24 13.92
CA ALA A 3 -14.21 -9.82 14.83
C ALA A 3 -13.09 -9.13 14.06
N GLU A 4 -12.90 -7.83 14.32
CA GLU A 4 -11.73 -7.08 13.90
C GLU A 4 -10.59 -7.48 14.85
N ALA A 5 -9.79 -8.47 14.45
CA ALA A 5 -8.50 -8.69 15.10
C ALA A 5 -7.69 -7.40 14.94
N PRO A 6 -6.99 -6.91 15.99
CA PRO A 6 -6.07 -5.79 15.84
C PRO A 6 -4.90 -6.27 14.98
N THR A 7 -5.07 -6.17 13.65
CA THR A 7 -4.02 -6.47 12.68
C THR A 7 -2.85 -5.55 13.00
N PRO A 8 -1.59 -6.06 12.99
CA PRO A 8 -0.42 -5.19 13.07
C PRO A 8 -0.60 -4.02 12.11
N ILE A 9 -0.29 -2.80 12.55
CA ILE A 9 -0.59 -1.54 11.85
C ILE A 9 0.06 -1.54 10.47
N LYS A 10 -0.65 -2.08 9.49
CA LYS A 10 -0.24 -2.12 8.09
C LYS A 10 -0.81 -0.92 7.39
N VAL A 11 -0.01 -0.31 6.53
CA VAL A 11 -0.41 0.87 5.77
C VAL A 11 -1.34 0.43 4.64
N ASP A 12 -2.57 0.94 4.67
CA ASP A 12 -3.55 0.65 3.62
C ASP A 12 -3.23 1.45 2.36
N LEU A 13 -2.96 0.79 1.23
CA LEU A 13 -2.57 1.48 0.00
C LEU A 13 -3.68 2.35 -0.62
N ASN A 14 -4.95 2.07 -0.31
CA ASN A 14 -6.11 2.80 -0.79
C ASN A 14 -6.48 3.96 0.14
N GLN A 15 -6.32 3.80 1.46
CA GLN A 15 -6.72 4.81 2.46
C GLN A 15 -5.57 5.64 3.02
N ALA A 16 -4.33 5.15 3.01
CA ALA A 16 -3.20 5.85 3.64
C ALA A 16 -2.90 7.22 3.02
N GLY A 17 -2.31 8.12 3.81
CA GLY A 17 -1.77 9.38 3.30
C GLY A 17 -0.48 9.20 2.49
N VAL A 18 -0.10 10.21 1.71
CA VAL A 18 1.20 10.23 1.01
C VAL A 18 2.36 10.19 2.01
N GLU A 19 2.24 10.90 3.13
CA GLU A 19 3.26 10.89 4.18
C GLU A 19 3.43 9.51 4.82
N GLU A 20 2.33 8.82 5.10
CA GLU A 20 2.32 7.47 5.67
C GLU A 20 2.99 6.46 4.72
N LEU A 21 2.68 6.55 3.43
CA LEU A 21 3.34 5.75 2.40
C LEU A 21 4.82 6.09 2.27
N GLY A 22 5.19 7.35 2.43
CA GLY A 22 6.58 7.82 2.41
C GLY A 22 7.41 7.36 3.61
N ARG A 23 6.78 6.96 4.71
CA ARG A 23 7.45 6.35 5.88
C ARG A 23 7.87 4.90 5.64
N LEU A 24 7.39 4.27 4.57
CA LEU A 24 7.70 2.88 4.26
C LEU A 24 9.15 2.71 3.77
N PRO A 25 9.85 1.63 4.19
CA PRO A 25 11.25 1.42 3.83
C PRO A 25 11.44 1.24 2.33
N GLY A 26 12.18 2.16 1.71
CA GLY A 26 12.44 2.15 0.27
C GLY A 26 11.37 2.82 -0.59
N ILE A 27 10.40 3.51 0.04
CA ILE A 27 9.47 4.42 -0.62
C ILE A 27 9.96 5.85 -0.43
N THR A 28 10.01 6.60 -1.53
CA THR A 28 10.30 8.03 -1.52
C THR A 28 8.99 8.81 -1.64
N PRO A 29 8.95 10.10 -1.27
CA PRO A 29 7.76 10.94 -1.43
C PRO A 29 7.17 10.86 -2.85
N SER A 30 8.01 10.88 -3.89
CA SER A 30 7.57 10.76 -5.28
C SER A 30 6.91 9.41 -5.61
N LEU A 31 7.34 8.32 -4.95
CA LEU A 31 6.72 7.00 -5.09
C LEU A 31 5.41 6.93 -4.31
N ALA A 32 5.38 7.48 -3.10
CA ALA A 32 4.17 7.58 -2.29
C ALA A 32 3.05 8.34 -3.03
N GLU A 33 3.39 9.46 -3.67
CA GLU A 33 2.46 10.17 -4.54
C GLU A 33 2.02 9.32 -5.74
N ARG A 34 2.94 8.57 -6.35
CA ARG A 34 2.64 7.65 -7.45
C ARG A 34 1.65 6.57 -7.04
N ILE A 35 1.77 6.09 -5.80
CA ILE A 35 0.84 5.14 -5.20
C ILE A 35 -0.52 5.81 -5.01
N ALA A 36 -0.57 7.00 -4.42
CA ALA A 36 -1.81 7.74 -4.22
C ALA A 36 -2.56 8.02 -5.54
N ARG A 37 -1.84 8.45 -6.58
CA ARG A 37 -2.40 8.73 -7.91
C ARG A 37 -2.93 7.50 -8.65
N ASN A 38 -2.43 6.30 -8.32
CA ASN A 38 -2.82 5.07 -9.01
C ASN A 38 -3.88 4.26 -8.26
N ARG A 39 -4.43 4.77 -7.17
CA ARG A 39 -5.58 4.14 -6.50
C ARG A 39 -6.79 4.07 -7.46
N PRO A 40 -7.70 3.09 -7.30
CA PRO A 40 -7.68 2.03 -6.30
C PRO A 40 -6.81 0.83 -6.70
N TYR A 41 -6.29 0.14 -5.69
CA TYR A 41 -5.63 -1.15 -5.78
C TYR A 41 -6.59 -2.27 -5.35
N ARG A 42 -6.59 -3.39 -6.09
CA ARG A 42 -7.37 -4.60 -5.74
C ARG A 42 -6.55 -5.63 -4.99
N LYS A 43 -5.23 -5.63 -5.22
CA LYS A 43 -4.25 -6.51 -4.58
C LYS A 43 -2.89 -5.82 -4.51
N LEU A 44 -2.05 -6.28 -3.59
CA LEU A 44 -0.69 -5.77 -3.40
C LEU A 44 0.15 -5.82 -4.69
N ASP A 45 0.00 -6.89 -5.48
CA ASP A 45 0.70 -7.10 -6.74
C ASP A 45 0.41 -6.02 -7.80
N ASP A 46 -0.71 -5.28 -7.67
CA ASP A 46 -1.07 -4.19 -8.58
C ASP A 46 -0.01 -3.09 -8.59
N LEU A 47 0.74 -2.92 -7.49
CA LEU A 47 1.86 -2.00 -7.43
C LEU A 47 2.94 -2.35 -8.46
N VAL A 48 3.21 -3.64 -8.66
CA VAL A 48 4.25 -4.11 -9.59
C VAL A 48 3.70 -4.23 -11.00
N THR A 49 2.51 -4.83 -11.18
CA THR A 49 1.92 -5.05 -12.51
C THR A 49 1.59 -3.74 -13.22
N ARG A 50 1.14 -2.72 -12.47
CA ARG A 50 0.88 -1.38 -13.00
C ARG A 50 2.13 -0.50 -13.04
N LYS A 51 3.31 -1.08 -12.78
CA LYS A 51 4.60 -0.38 -12.74
C LYS A 51 4.59 0.84 -11.81
N VAL A 52 3.83 0.79 -10.70
CA VAL A 52 3.84 1.85 -9.68
C VAL A 52 5.10 1.75 -8.84
N LEU A 53 5.50 0.53 -8.46
CA LEU A 53 6.72 0.22 -7.74
C LEU A 53 7.51 -0.87 -8.45
N GLY A 54 8.83 -0.84 -8.30
CA GLY A 54 9.69 -1.95 -8.70
C GLY A 54 9.54 -3.14 -7.77
N LYS A 55 9.82 -4.35 -8.27
CA LYS A 55 9.81 -5.60 -7.47
C LYS A 55 10.61 -5.50 -6.17
N LYS A 56 11.78 -4.85 -6.20
CA LYS A 56 12.65 -4.64 -5.03
C LYS A 56 11.99 -3.77 -3.95
N GLN A 57 11.33 -2.69 -4.35
CA GLN A 57 10.65 -1.78 -3.42
C GLN A 57 9.40 -2.44 -2.84
N PHE A 58 8.60 -3.06 -3.72
CA PHE A 58 7.44 -3.82 -3.32
C PHE A 58 7.77 -4.91 -2.30
N ALA A 59 8.83 -5.69 -2.53
CA ALA A 59 9.24 -6.75 -1.61
C ALA A 59 9.57 -6.23 -0.19
N ARG A 60 10.09 -5.01 -0.06
CA ARG A 60 10.40 -4.38 1.24
C ARG A 60 9.17 -3.93 2.01
N ILE A 61 8.12 -3.55 1.28
CA ILE A 61 6.90 -3.00 1.88
C ILE A 61 5.76 -4.00 1.95
N ARG A 62 5.78 -5.10 1.18
CA ARG A 62 4.64 -6.03 1.01
C ARG A 62 4.10 -6.59 2.33
N GLU A 63 4.96 -6.72 3.34
CA GLU A 63 4.60 -7.24 4.66
C GLU A 63 4.06 -6.14 5.59
N LEU A 64 4.36 -4.89 5.28
CA LEU A 64 3.97 -3.68 6.01
C LEU A 64 2.74 -2.99 5.40
N VAL A 65 2.34 -3.37 4.19
CA VAL A 65 1.18 -2.80 3.50
C VAL A 65 0.05 -3.81 3.35
N LEU A 66 -1.16 -3.29 3.24
CA LEU A 66 -2.33 -4.07 2.89
C LEU A 66 -3.17 -3.33 1.85
N VAL A 67 -4.06 -4.09 1.20
CA VAL A 67 -5.11 -3.53 0.35
C VAL A 67 -6.42 -3.95 0.97
N ASN A 68 -7.10 -3.03 1.64
CA ASN A 68 -8.48 -3.28 1.96
C ASN A 68 -9.31 -3.02 0.69
N ARG A 69 -10.10 -4.02 0.31
CA ARG A 69 -11.17 -3.79 -0.65
C ARG A 69 -12.21 -3.04 0.17
N GLY A 70 -12.29 -1.72 -0.04
CA GLY A 70 -13.38 -0.92 0.51
C GLY A 70 -14.67 -1.72 0.39
N SER A 71 -15.29 -1.91 1.55
CA SER A 71 -16.49 -2.70 1.78
C SER A 71 -17.50 -2.56 0.64
N GLN A 72 -18.08 -3.72 0.25
CA GLN A 72 -19.40 -3.74 -0.37
C GLN A 72 -20.42 -2.96 0.46
#